data_AF-A0A963N7U8-F1
#
_entry.id   AF-A0A963N7U8-F1
#
_cell.length_a   1.000
_cell.length_b   1.000
_cell.length_c   1.000
_cell.angle_alpha   90.00
_cell.angle_beta   90.00
_cell.angle_gamma   90.00
#
_symmetry.space_group_name_H-M   'P 1'
#
loop_
_entity.id
_entity.type
_entity.pdbx_description
1 polymer ?
#
loop_
_entity_poly.entity_id
_entity_poly.type
_entity_poly.pdbx_seq_one_letter_code
_entity_poly.pdbx_strand_id
1 'polypeptide(L)'
;MKTIDSRQTQSLHRSLWRRLLLTFCALAFSAQAGALTCDIDGDGDIDRGDLTLVQQAILARLPATGPGDPRDADGNGVINSLDGRLCALRCTRVRCSATNDPPVANAGPDQSVPRGSLVTLDASASHDPEGANLSMAWSLIGKPPGSAAQLAGSSSATPTFTADLAGDYVVQLIVHDGQVAS
;
A
#
# COMPACT_ATOMS: atom_id res chain seq x y z
N MET A 1 -2.70 -10.79 14.98
CA MET A 1 -3.92 -11.41 15.58
C MET A 1 -4.56 -10.39 16.50
N LYS A 2 -5.89 -10.39 16.61
CA LYS A 2 -6.68 -9.42 17.40
C LYS A 2 -7.75 -10.14 18.20
N THR A 3 -7.92 -9.76 19.47
CA THR A 3 -8.91 -10.32 20.39
C THR A 3 -10.03 -9.30 20.64
N ILE A 4 -11.27 -9.77 20.66
CA ILE A 4 -12.45 -8.96 20.92
C ILE A 4 -13.21 -9.57 22.09
N ASP A 5 -13.34 -8.81 23.17
CA ASP A 5 -14.10 -9.20 24.38
C ASP A 5 -15.52 -8.62 24.32
N SER A 6 -16.55 -9.47 24.47
CA SER A 6 -17.94 -9.03 24.41
C SER A 6 -18.61 -8.84 25.79
N ARG A 7 -18.90 -7.59 26.23
CA ARG A 7 -19.48 -7.18 27.54
C ARG A 7 -20.70 -6.23 27.44
N GLN A 8 -21.80 -6.49 28.18
CA GLN A 8 -23.12 -5.80 28.10
C GLN A 8 -23.14 -4.23 28.20
N THR A 9 -23.98 -3.59 27.36
CA THR A 9 -24.52 -2.17 27.31
C THR A 9 -23.58 -1.02 26.90
N GLN A 10 -23.93 0.10 26.22
CA GLN A 10 -25.14 0.71 25.58
C GLN A 10 -24.69 1.78 24.52
N SER A 11 -25.59 2.14 23.59
CA SER A 11 -25.45 2.98 22.36
C SER A 11 -25.42 4.51 22.59
N LEU A 12 -24.90 5.32 21.64
CA LEU A 12 -25.64 6.36 20.85
C LEU A 12 -24.78 7.30 19.95
N HIS A 13 -25.11 7.31 18.65
CA HIS A 13 -25.41 8.42 17.71
C HIS A 13 -24.42 9.56 17.28
N ARG A 14 -24.04 9.49 15.98
CA ARG A 14 -24.17 10.44 14.82
C ARG A 14 -24.00 11.98 14.98
N SER A 15 -23.23 12.58 14.05
CA SER A 15 -23.61 13.57 12.99
C SER A 15 -22.48 14.59 12.68
N LEU A 16 -21.92 14.58 11.45
CA LEU A 16 -22.17 15.48 10.28
C LEU A 16 -21.95 16.97 10.51
N TRP A 17 -20.94 17.59 9.86
CA TRP A 17 -21.00 18.96 9.29
C TRP A 17 -20.15 19.07 8.01
N ARG A 18 -20.45 20.10 7.21
CA ARG A 18 -20.44 20.18 5.73
C ARG A 18 -19.64 21.42 5.27
N ARG A 19 -19.25 21.45 3.99
CA ARG A 19 -18.85 22.60 3.12
C ARG A 19 -17.39 23.09 3.32
N LEU A 20 -16.63 23.43 2.27
CA LEU A 20 -16.89 24.51 1.31
C LEU A 20 -16.16 24.27 -0.04
N LEU A 21 -16.80 24.64 -1.15
CA LEU A 21 -16.24 24.70 -2.50
C LEU A 21 -15.31 25.91 -2.63
N LEU A 22 -14.17 25.74 -3.31
CA LEU A 22 -13.41 26.82 -3.93
C LEU A 22 -13.00 26.38 -5.34
N THR A 23 -13.59 27.05 -6.34
CA THR A 23 -13.30 26.88 -7.76
C THR A 23 -12.00 27.60 -8.08
N PHE A 24 -10.96 26.86 -8.48
CA PHE A 24 -9.72 27.43 -8.99
C PHE A 24 -9.75 27.50 -10.52
N CYS A 25 -9.47 28.70 -11.05
CA CYS A 25 -9.25 28.97 -12.47
C CYS A 25 -7.97 28.26 -12.93
N ALA A 26 -8.09 27.27 -13.80
CA ALA A 26 -6.94 26.57 -14.39
C ALA A 26 -6.55 27.26 -15.71
N LEU A 27 -5.50 28.07 -15.67
CA LEU A 27 -4.69 28.34 -16.85
C LEU A 27 -4.05 27.01 -17.25
N ALA A 28 -4.40 26.50 -18.43
CA ALA A 28 -3.74 25.34 -19.01
C ALA A 28 -2.30 25.74 -19.39
N PHE A 29 -1.39 25.58 -18.44
CA PHE A 29 0.02 25.49 -18.72
C PHE A 29 0.22 24.14 -19.39
N SER A 30 0.58 24.14 -20.68
CA SER A 30 1.15 22.95 -21.30
C SER A 30 2.45 22.66 -20.56
N ALA A 31 2.39 21.76 -19.58
CA ALA A 31 3.57 21.14 -19.02
C ALA A 31 4.20 20.33 -20.15
N GLN A 32 5.20 20.88 -20.81
CA GLN A 32 6.19 20.03 -21.44
C GLN A 32 6.75 19.18 -20.28
N ALA A 33 6.32 17.93 -20.19
CA ALA A 33 6.94 16.96 -19.30
C ALA A 33 8.40 16.87 -19.74
N GLY A 34 9.28 17.61 -19.06
CA GLY A 34 10.71 17.41 -19.22
C GLY A 34 10.95 15.96 -18.83
N ALA A 35 11.50 15.17 -19.74
CA ALA A 35 11.88 13.79 -19.47
C ALA A 35 12.58 13.76 -18.11
N LEU A 36 11.99 13.08 -17.14
CA LEU A 36 12.59 12.98 -15.82
C LEU A 36 13.93 12.27 -16.03
N THR A 37 15.02 12.83 -15.53
CA THR A 37 16.29 12.10 -15.55
C THR A 37 16.06 10.79 -14.79
N CYS A 38 16.37 9.64 -15.42
CA CYS A 38 16.03 8.28 -14.98
C CYS A 38 14.63 7.73 -15.30
N ASP A 39 13.78 8.44 -16.02
CA ASP A 39 12.57 7.89 -16.67
C ASP A 39 12.97 7.55 -18.12
N ILE A 40 13.24 6.27 -18.37
CA ILE A 40 13.86 5.76 -19.59
C ILE A 40 12.81 5.19 -20.55
N ASP A 41 11.71 4.63 -20.03
CA ASP A 41 10.59 4.17 -20.87
C ASP A 41 9.51 5.25 -21.13
N GLY A 42 9.57 6.38 -20.43
CA GLY A 42 8.77 7.58 -20.69
C GLY A 42 7.36 7.51 -20.11
N ASP A 43 7.11 6.65 -19.13
CA ASP A 43 5.79 6.48 -18.51
C ASP A 43 5.46 7.55 -17.45
N GLY A 44 6.42 8.43 -17.15
CA GLY A 44 6.25 9.58 -16.26
C GLY A 44 6.65 9.30 -14.81
N ASP A 45 7.26 8.17 -14.53
CA ASP A 45 7.87 7.85 -13.25
C ASP A 45 9.22 7.16 -13.37
N ILE A 46 9.85 6.94 -12.22
CA ILE A 46 11.17 6.32 -12.12
C ILE A 46 10.98 5.06 -11.27
N ASP A 47 11.05 3.90 -11.91
CA ASP A 47 10.77 2.60 -11.30
C ASP A 47 11.75 1.47 -11.72
N ARG A 48 11.37 0.20 -11.50
CA ARG A 48 12.22 -0.96 -11.82
C ARG A 48 12.42 -1.14 -13.32
N GLY A 49 11.45 -0.74 -14.14
CA GLY A 49 11.55 -0.74 -15.61
C GLY A 49 12.75 0.07 -16.06
N ASP A 50 12.87 1.29 -15.55
CA ASP A 50 13.98 2.19 -15.85
C ASP A 50 15.33 1.65 -15.40
N LEU A 51 15.42 1.19 -14.15
CA LEU A 51 16.66 0.59 -13.64
C LEU A 51 17.11 -0.62 -14.47
N THR A 52 16.16 -1.40 -14.97
CA THR A 52 16.43 -2.53 -15.86
C THR A 52 16.99 -2.03 -17.19
N LEU A 53 16.48 -0.92 -17.73
CA LEU A 53 16.97 -0.32 -18.96
C LEU A 53 18.38 0.29 -18.79
N VAL A 54 18.70 0.90 -17.63
CA VAL A 54 20.08 1.29 -17.30
C VAL A 54 20.98 0.07 -17.26
N GLN A 55 20.58 -0.98 -16.54
CA GLN A 55 21.37 -2.20 -16.40
C GLN A 55 21.60 -2.89 -17.75
N GLN A 56 20.60 -2.91 -18.63
CA GLN A 56 20.73 -3.42 -20.00
C GLN A 56 21.72 -2.59 -20.82
N ALA A 57 21.68 -1.26 -20.72
CA ALA A 57 22.62 -0.37 -21.39
C ALA A 57 24.07 -0.58 -20.91
N ILE A 58 24.27 -0.78 -19.60
CA ILE A 58 25.59 -1.13 -19.03
C ILE A 58 26.09 -2.45 -19.59
N LEU A 59 25.25 -3.50 -19.58
CA LEU A 59 25.62 -4.84 -20.06
C LEU A 59 25.94 -4.83 -21.57
N ALA A 60 25.19 -4.05 -22.34
CA ALA A 60 25.40 -3.87 -23.77
C ALA A 60 26.48 -2.84 -24.12
N ARG A 61 27.10 -2.18 -23.12
CA ARG A 61 28.09 -1.11 -23.30
C ARG A 61 27.63 -0.02 -24.26
N LEU A 62 26.35 0.36 -24.16
CA LEU A 62 25.80 1.42 -25.00
C LEU A 62 26.41 2.77 -24.58
N PRO A 63 26.81 3.63 -25.54
CA PRO A 63 27.22 4.99 -25.22
C PRO A 63 26.01 5.83 -24.82
N ALA A 64 26.27 6.90 -24.05
CA ALA A 64 25.30 7.97 -23.87
C ALA A 64 24.98 8.63 -25.22
N THR A 65 23.71 8.94 -25.45
CA THR A 65 23.19 9.56 -26.68
C THR A 65 23.35 11.08 -26.69
N GLY A 66 23.69 11.68 -25.54
CA GLY A 66 23.98 13.11 -25.40
C GLY A 66 23.87 13.58 -23.95
N PRO A 67 24.06 14.89 -23.69
CA PRO A 67 24.07 15.49 -22.34
C PRO A 67 22.75 15.42 -21.55
N GLY A 68 21.70 14.83 -22.12
CA GLY A 68 20.40 14.63 -21.47
C GLY A 68 19.88 13.21 -21.63
N ASP A 69 20.77 12.24 -21.87
CA ASP A 69 20.40 10.83 -21.93
C ASP A 69 19.85 10.41 -20.56
N PRO A 70 18.60 9.93 -20.45
CA PRO A 70 18.01 9.55 -19.16
C PRO A 70 18.74 8.38 -18.49
N ARG A 71 19.59 7.64 -19.22
CA ARG A 71 20.42 6.55 -18.68
C ARG A 71 21.76 7.03 -18.10
N ASP A 72 22.15 8.28 -18.35
CA ASP A 72 23.37 8.94 -17.84
C ASP A 72 22.95 9.96 -16.76
N ALA A 73 22.70 9.44 -15.56
CA ALA A 73 22.00 10.17 -14.51
C ALA A 73 22.87 11.24 -13.85
N ASP A 74 24.20 11.06 -13.89
CA ASP A 74 25.18 12.02 -13.38
C ASP A 74 25.71 12.98 -14.46
N GLY A 75 25.41 12.70 -15.74
CA GLY A 75 25.72 13.55 -16.89
C GLY A 75 27.19 13.52 -17.30
N ASN A 76 27.92 12.47 -16.95
CA ASN A 76 29.35 12.35 -17.23
C ASN A 76 29.66 11.80 -18.65
N GLY A 77 28.63 11.41 -19.41
CA GLY A 77 28.73 10.85 -20.75
C GLY A 77 28.97 9.33 -20.80
N VAL A 78 28.93 8.63 -19.66
CA VAL A 78 29.25 7.20 -19.52
C VAL A 78 28.20 6.49 -18.67
N ILE A 79 27.41 5.62 -19.31
CA ILE A 79 26.41 4.79 -18.63
C ILE A 79 27.11 3.66 -17.85
N ASN A 80 27.06 3.73 -16.52
CA ASN A 80 27.70 2.77 -15.61
C ASN A 80 26.90 2.57 -14.31
N SER A 81 27.46 1.82 -13.36
CA SER A 81 26.76 1.46 -12.12
C SER A 81 26.49 2.64 -11.18
N LEU A 82 27.23 3.76 -11.33
CA LEU A 82 26.93 5.01 -10.63
C LEU A 82 25.60 5.60 -11.09
N ASP A 83 25.29 5.53 -12.38
CA ASP A 83 24.00 5.99 -12.92
C ASP A 83 22.85 5.14 -12.38
N GLY A 84 23.00 3.82 -12.40
CA GLY A 84 21.98 2.91 -11.85
C GLY A 84 21.71 3.17 -10.36
N ARG A 85 22.74 3.46 -9.57
CA ARG A 85 22.57 3.86 -8.15
C ARG A 85 21.90 5.21 -8.01
N LEU A 86 22.27 6.19 -8.83
CA LEU A 86 21.70 7.52 -8.78
C LEU A 86 20.21 7.50 -9.20
N CYS A 87 19.86 6.71 -10.22
CA CYS A 87 18.48 6.48 -10.60
C CYS A 87 17.69 5.77 -9.49
N ALA A 88 18.28 4.78 -8.82
CA ALA A 88 17.62 4.10 -7.70
C ALA A 88 17.29 5.05 -6.54
N LEU A 89 18.11 6.08 -6.31
CA LEU A 89 17.87 7.12 -5.30
C LEU A 89 16.82 8.15 -5.73
N ARG A 90 16.52 8.25 -7.03
CA ARG A 90 15.55 9.20 -7.61
C ARG A 90 14.18 8.58 -7.86
N CYS A 91 14.00 7.31 -7.48
CA CYS A 91 12.78 6.61 -7.73
C CYS A 91 11.56 7.29 -7.14
N THR A 92 10.54 7.42 -7.97
CA THR A 92 9.28 8.08 -7.63
C THR A 92 8.19 7.05 -7.31
N ARG A 93 8.33 5.81 -7.81
CA ARG A 93 7.59 4.66 -7.31
C ARG A 93 8.40 3.91 -6.28
N VAL A 94 7.70 3.28 -5.36
CA VAL A 94 8.25 2.56 -4.21
C VAL A 94 8.95 1.22 -4.62
N ARG A 95 9.23 1.02 -5.92
CA ARG A 95 9.62 -0.26 -6.55
C ARG A 95 11.04 -0.33 -7.11
N CYS A 96 11.98 0.46 -6.61
CA CYS A 96 13.36 0.42 -7.13
C CYS A 96 14.30 -0.54 -6.42
N SER A 97 13.93 -1.05 -5.25
CA SER A 97 14.69 -2.11 -4.59
C SER A 97 14.48 -3.44 -5.31
N ALA A 98 15.54 -4.24 -5.45
CA ALA A 98 15.46 -5.59 -6.03
C ALA A 98 14.88 -6.64 -5.05
N THR A 99 14.79 -6.31 -3.76
CA THR A 99 14.21 -7.16 -2.73
C THR A 99 12.80 -6.68 -2.38
N ASN A 100 11.88 -7.62 -2.24
CA ASN A 100 10.51 -7.39 -1.78
C ASN A 100 10.44 -7.83 -0.31
N ASP A 101 10.34 -6.88 0.61
CA ASP A 101 10.09 -7.19 2.01
C ASP A 101 8.61 -7.61 2.19
N PRO A 102 8.28 -8.44 3.20
CA PRO A 102 6.88 -8.82 3.45
C PRO A 102 6.05 -7.62 3.93
N PRO A 103 4.76 -7.57 3.61
CA PRO A 103 3.89 -6.50 4.05
C PRO A 103 3.69 -6.55 5.57
N VAL A 104 3.39 -5.41 6.18
CA VAL A 104 3.06 -5.30 7.60
C VAL A 104 1.54 -5.41 7.76
N ALA A 105 1.07 -6.55 8.25
CA ALA A 105 -0.34 -6.77 8.58
C ALA A 105 -0.73 -6.10 9.91
N ASN A 106 -1.69 -5.18 9.88
CA ASN A 106 -2.20 -4.49 11.07
C ASN A 106 -3.73 -4.63 11.18
N ALA A 107 -4.20 -5.43 12.14
CA ALA A 107 -5.63 -5.66 12.38
C ALA A 107 -6.30 -4.59 13.28
N GLY A 108 -5.55 -3.57 13.69
CA GLY A 108 -5.93 -2.57 14.69
C GLY A 108 -5.87 -3.10 16.13
N PRO A 109 -6.20 -2.25 17.12
CA PRO A 109 -6.18 -2.62 18.54
C PRO A 109 -7.34 -3.56 18.92
N ASP A 110 -7.18 -4.34 19.98
CA ASP A 110 -8.25 -5.15 20.58
C ASP A 110 -9.47 -4.29 20.96
N GLN A 111 -10.68 -4.88 20.89
CA GLN A 111 -11.93 -4.16 21.18
C GLN A 111 -12.69 -4.82 22.33
N SER A 112 -13.42 -4.02 23.10
CA SER A 112 -14.43 -4.51 24.04
C SER A 112 -15.80 -3.97 23.65
N VAL A 113 -16.76 -4.84 23.33
CA VAL A 113 -18.06 -4.44 22.75
C VAL A 113 -19.24 -5.15 23.40
N PRO A 114 -20.45 -4.58 23.44
CA PRO A 114 -21.62 -5.34 23.88
C PRO A 114 -21.96 -6.55 23.03
N ARG A 115 -22.46 -7.60 23.69
CA ARG A 115 -23.08 -8.73 22.99
C ARG A 115 -24.17 -8.21 22.05
N GLY A 116 -24.19 -8.75 20.84
CA GLY A 116 -25.09 -8.37 19.76
C GLY A 116 -24.63 -7.14 18.98
N SER A 117 -23.48 -6.55 19.32
CA SER A 117 -22.95 -5.40 18.58
C SER A 117 -22.34 -5.83 17.26
N LEU A 118 -22.52 -4.98 16.24
CA LEU A 118 -21.77 -5.06 15.01
C LEU A 118 -20.35 -4.55 15.27
N VAL A 119 -19.37 -5.44 15.08
CA VAL A 119 -17.94 -5.12 15.16
C VAL A 119 -17.46 -4.79 13.77
N THR A 120 -16.79 -3.65 13.64
CA THR A 120 -16.03 -3.28 12.43
C THR A 120 -14.56 -3.47 12.71
N LEU A 121 -13.87 -4.17 11.81
CA LEU A 121 -12.41 -4.29 11.83
C LEU A 121 -11.82 -3.29 10.85
N ASP A 122 -10.53 -3.01 10.98
CA ASP A 122 -9.86 -2.00 10.18
C ASP A 122 -8.42 -2.42 9.91
N ALA A 123 -8.12 -2.68 8.63
CA ALA A 123 -6.78 -2.98 8.12
C ALA A 123 -6.10 -1.74 7.50
N SER A 124 -6.69 -0.54 7.58
CA SER A 124 -6.16 0.67 6.91
C SER A 124 -4.76 1.08 7.33
N ALA A 125 -4.31 0.64 8.51
CA ALA A 125 -2.95 0.84 9.00
C ALA A 125 -1.95 -0.24 8.51
N SER A 126 -2.40 -1.23 7.74
CA SER A 126 -1.52 -2.18 7.07
C SER A 126 -0.82 -1.48 5.91
N HIS A 127 0.45 -1.77 5.73
CA HIS A 127 1.24 -1.16 4.67
C HIS A 127 2.31 -2.14 4.19
N ASP A 128 2.69 -1.96 2.96
CA ASP A 128 3.86 -2.60 2.37
C ASP A 128 5.05 -1.62 2.49
N PRO A 129 6.24 -2.05 2.93
CA PRO A 129 7.43 -1.18 2.95
C PRO A 129 7.73 -0.61 1.57
N GLU A 130 7.47 -1.40 0.52
CA GLU A 130 7.60 -1.07 -0.89
C GLU A 130 6.31 -0.53 -1.51
N GLY A 131 5.33 -0.13 -0.70
CA GLY A 131 4.11 0.56 -1.14
C GLY A 131 3.27 -0.23 -2.15
N ALA A 132 3.43 -1.55 -2.25
CA ALA A 132 2.62 -2.39 -3.10
C ALA A 132 1.14 -2.35 -2.69
N ASN A 133 0.26 -2.55 -3.68
CA ASN A 133 -1.16 -2.71 -3.42
C ASN A 133 -1.40 -3.99 -2.62
N LEU A 134 -2.13 -3.84 -1.51
CA LEU A 134 -2.38 -4.93 -0.58
C LEU A 134 -3.74 -5.59 -0.83
N SER A 135 -3.74 -6.91 -0.79
CA SER A 135 -4.94 -7.74 -0.68
C SER A 135 -5.10 -8.28 0.74
N MET A 136 -6.33 -8.38 1.21
CA MET A 136 -6.65 -8.71 2.60
C MET A 136 -7.42 -10.03 2.67
N ALA A 137 -7.17 -10.81 3.71
CA ALA A 137 -7.95 -11.98 4.05
C ALA A 137 -8.17 -12.06 5.56
N TRP A 138 -9.42 -11.95 5.97
CA TRP A 138 -9.83 -12.01 7.37
C TRP A 138 -10.49 -13.34 7.71
N SER A 139 -10.20 -13.88 8.89
CA SER A 139 -10.82 -15.09 9.41
C SER A 139 -11.12 -15.01 10.90
N LEU A 140 -12.26 -15.57 11.32
CA LEU A 140 -12.58 -15.80 12.73
C LEU A 140 -11.98 -17.16 13.12
N ILE A 141 -10.84 -17.13 13.82
CA ILE A 141 -10.10 -18.33 14.23
C ILE A 141 -10.45 -18.79 15.65
N GLY A 142 -11.11 -17.94 16.43
CA GLY A 142 -11.66 -18.27 17.74
C GLY A 142 -12.99 -17.56 17.95
N LYS A 143 -13.95 -18.25 18.54
CA LYS A 143 -15.25 -17.69 18.93
C LYS A 143 -15.85 -18.48 20.10
N PRO A 144 -16.81 -17.91 20.85
CA PRO A 144 -17.46 -18.63 21.94
C PRO A 144 -18.18 -19.90 21.45
N PRO A 145 -18.20 -20.99 22.25
CA PRO A 145 -18.94 -22.20 21.90
C PRO A 145 -20.42 -21.91 21.61
N GLY A 146 -20.92 -22.41 20.48
CA GLY A 146 -22.29 -22.17 20.03
C GLY A 146 -22.49 -20.86 19.25
N SER A 147 -21.46 -20.04 19.08
CA SER A 147 -21.54 -18.81 18.26
C SER A 147 -21.71 -19.14 16.77
N ALA A 148 -22.65 -18.45 16.13
CA ALA A 148 -22.90 -18.49 14.68
C ALA A 148 -22.25 -17.32 13.93
N ALA A 149 -21.41 -16.51 14.60
CA ALA A 149 -20.75 -15.35 14.00
C ALA A 149 -19.95 -15.71 12.72
N GLN A 150 -20.09 -14.85 11.71
CA GLN A 150 -19.40 -14.92 10.42
C GLN A 150 -18.99 -13.51 9.99
N LEU A 151 -17.86 -13.40 9.28
CA LEU A 151 -17.39 -12.15 8.70
C LEU A 151 -18.14 -11.85 7.41
N ALA A 152 -18.66 -10.64 7.28
CA ALA A 152 -19.10 -10.06 6.03
C ALA A 152 -17.98 -9.23 5.41
N GLY A 153 -17.68 -9.49 4.13
CA GLY A 153 -16.64 -8.78 3.38
C GLY A 153 -15.22 -9.13 3.83
N SER A 154 -14.93 -10.42 4.07
CA SER A 154 -13.63 -10.92 4.59
C SER A 154 -12.40 -10.59 3.74
N SER A 155 -12.57 -10.08 2.52
CA SER A 155 -11.49 -9.58 1.66
C SER A 155 -11.36 -8.05 1.63
N SER A 156 -12.21 -7.34 2.36
CA SER A 156 -12.19 -5.87 2.42
C SER A 156 -11.24 -5.34 3.50
N ALA A 157 -10.89 -4.05 3.40
CA ALA A 157 -10.12 -3.37 4.45
C ALA A 157 -10.90 -3.23 5.76
N THR A 158 -12.23 -3.20 5.71
CA THR A 158 -13.10 -3.00 6.87
C THR A 158 -14.24 -4.03 6.94
N PRO A 159 -13.95 -5.32 7.15
CA PRO A 159 -14.99 -6.32 7.31
C PRO A 159 -15.77 -6.10 8.60
N THR A 160 -16.94 -6.73 8.68
CA THR A 160 -17.79 -6.66 9.87
C THR A 160 -18.28 -8.03 10.30
N PHE A 161 -18.60 -8.18 11.58
CA PHE A 161 -19.35 -9.34 12.09
C PHE A 161 -20.17 -8.94 13.32
N THR A 162 -21.16 -9.75 13.68
CA THR A 162 -21.94 -9.54 14.91
C THR A 162 -21.39 -10.45 16.01
N ALA A 163 -21.02 -9.88 17.17
CA ALA A 163 -20.61 -10.62 18.35
C ALA A 163 -21.85 -11.22 19.07
N ASP A 164 -22.37 -12.33 18.55
CA ASP A 164 -23.68 -12.89 18.92
C ASP A 164 -23.77 -13.49 20.34
N LEU A 165 -22.65 -13.98 20.86
CA LEU A 165 -22.49 -14.50 22.22
C LEU A 165 -21.45 -13.70 23.02
N ALA A 166 -21.57 -13.73 24.35
CA ALA A 166 -20.56 -13.19 25.24
C ALA A 166 -19.32 -14.10 25.25
N GLY A 167 -18.14 -13.50 25.41
CA GLY A 167 -16.84 -14.16 25.38
C GLY A 167 -15.93 -13.61 24.28
N ASP A 168 -14.80 -14.29 24.09
CA ASP A 168 -13.74 -13.82 23.21
C ASP A 168 -13.92 -14.29 21.77
N TYR A 169 -13.71 -13.35 20.84
CA TYR A 169 -13.54 -13.63 19.42
C TYR A 169 -12.11 -13.32 19.03
N VAL A 170 -11.45 -14.28 18.39
CA VAL A 170 -10.07 -14.12 17.90
C VAL A 170 -10.12 -14.02 16.38
N VAL A 171 -9.65 -12.91 15.85
CA VAL A 171 -9.61 -12.62 14.42
C VAL A 171 -8.17 -12.60 13.91
N GLN A 172 -7.96 -13.24 12.77
CA GLN A 172 -6.71 -13.16 12.02
C GLN A 172 -6.92 -12.31 10.76
N LEU A 173 -5.94 -11.44 10.51
CA LEU A 173 -5.74 -10.74 9.26
C LEU A 173 -4.49 -11.34 8.61
N ILE A 174 -4.60 -11.69 7.34
CA ILE A 174 -3.47 -11.97 6.45
C ILE A 174 -3.46 -10.88 5.38
N VAL A 175 -2.29 -10.34 5.09
CA VAL A 175 -2.08 -9.30 4.08
C VAL A 175 -1.09 -9.82 3.04
N HIS A 176 -1.39 -9.62 1.76
CA HIS A 176 -0.55 -10.08 0.64
C HIS A 176 -0.34 -8.97 -0.39
N ASP A 177 0.92 -8.76 -0.79
CA ASP A 177 1.38 -7.68 -1.69
C ASP A 177 1.41 -8.07 -3.19
N GLY A 178 1.08 -9.33 -3.48
CA GLY A 178 1.12 -9.93 -4.82
C GLY A 178 2.28 -10.90 -5.04
N GLN A 179 3.21 -10.98 -4.09
CA GLN A 179 4.38 -11.87 -4.10
C GLN A 179 4.51 -12.68 -2.80
N VAL A 180 4.32 -12.05 -1.64
CA VAL A 180 4.42 -12.66 -0.30
C VAL A 180 3.27 -12.20 0.60
N ALA A 181 3.09 -12.91 1.73
CA ALA A 181 2.07 -12.61 2.74
C ALA A 181 2.64 -12.51 4.15
N SER A 182 1.96 -11.74 5.00
CA SER A 182 2.15 -11.66 6.46
C SER A 182 0.87 -11.99 7.23
#